data_AF-A0A6J8C1J8-F1
#
_entry.id   AF-A0A6J8C1J8-F1
#
_cell.length_a   1.000
_cell.length_b   1.000
_cell.length_c   1.000
_cell.angle_alpha   90.00
_cell.angle_beta   90.00
_cell.angle_gamma   90.00
#
_symmetry.space_group_name_H-M   'P 1'
#
loop_
_entity.id
_entity.type
_entity.pdbx_description
1 polymer ?
#
loop_
_entity_poly.entity_id
_entity_poly.type
_entity_poly.pdbx_seq_one_letter_code
_entity_poly.pdbx_strand_id
1 'polypeptide(L)'
;MDENVQYLETKSSSSNKLYVLDPDRSYLVKNGKRFIDNDLGELELQFTNEVVQKFKQNNPNFVGYKRIINSYRGKDEQYILKNAKKALTLFEKYPDLVSGFDLVAEEDKGSATSSGYYLSSVWNTYCTILTILLLFGYDEFTVDWYEAFMSWGLNLADLRHLAFNSLRYSSLSSSEKNVAYQKWKLSYDSFILNTKTIACKQTFQNTSPHIFRIFPQESDTKGGTKIQVFGRNFHVAICKKIICKFDDMKTTGTFVYSHRIMCHSPDLSHGNTIHSRAKIIDHLLDGGLTYIQNIYFFVFSNNPYQFLIFWIMTICHFTSTDKRSNGLVQKYLIADHRL
;
A
#
# COMPACT_ATOMS: atom_id res chain seq x y z
N MET A 1 6.51 13.28 16.11
CA MET A 1 6.46 11.93 15.50
C MET A 1 5.61 12.09 14.25
N ASP A 2 6.23 12.66 13.23
CA ASP A 2 5.48 13.50 12.29
C ASP A 2 4.85 12.66 11.17
N GLU A 3 5.30 11.41 11.02
CA GLU A 3 4.80 10.44 10.03
C GLU A 3 4.11 9.20 10.61
N ASN A 4 3.86 9.18 11.92
CA ASN A 4 3.18 8.07 12.61
C ASN A 4 3.87 6.68 12.44
N VAL A 5 5.18 6.65 12.19
CA VAL A 5 6.01 5.43 12.17
C VAL A 5 6.47 5.09 13.59
N GLN A 6 6.28 3.82 13.99
CA GLN A 6 6.48 3.38 15.37
C GLN A 6 7.71 2.47 15.57
N TYR A 7 8.34 1.99 14.49
CA TYR A 7 9.47 1.08 14.55
C TYR A 7 10.36 1.25 13.34
N LEU A 8 11.68 1.13 13.51
CA LEU A 8 12.66 1.30 12.45
C LEU A 8 13.71 0.18 12.46
N GLU A 9 14.07 -0.30 11.28
CA GLU A 9 15.25 -1.11 11.05
C GLU A 9 16.10 -0.40 10.00
N THR A 10 17.34 -0.06 10.35
CA THR A 10 18.21 0.67 9.41
C THR A 10 19.48 -0.11 9.09
N LYS A 11 19.86 -0.04 7.83
CA LYS A 11 21.14 -0.58 7.34
C LYS A 11 22.23 0.44 7.59
N SER A 12 23.24 0.10 8.38
CA SER A 12 24.37 1.00 8.67
C SER A 12 25.70 0.28 8.58
N SER A 13 26.73 1.01 8.12
CA SER A 13 28.01 0.40 7.78
C SER A 13 28.73 -0.18 8.98
N SER A 14 29.22 -1.41 8.82
CA SER A 14 30.19 -2.06 9.71
C SER A 14 31.54 -1.34 9.81
N SER A 15 31.79 -0.37 8.93
CA SER A 15 33.03 0.40 8.91
C SER A 15 32.91 1.78 9.56
N ASN A 16 31.70 2.18 9.97
CA ASN A 16 31.51 3.43 10.68
C ASN A 16 32.20 3.36 12.05
N LYS A 17 32.86 4.46 12.41
CA LYS A 17 33.49 4.64 13.72
C LYS A 17 33.22 6.04 14.20
N LEU A 18 32.75 6.17 15.43
CA LEU A 18 32.61 7.47 16.07
C LEU A 18 33.99 8.12 16.25
N TYR A 19 34.04 9.42 16.00
CA TYR A 19 35.22 10.24 16.21
C TYR A 19 34.84 11.58 16.81
N VAL A 20 35.80 12.19 17.50
CA VAL A 20 35.75 13.58 17.92
C VAL A 20 36.77 14.39 17.14
N LEU A 21 36.53 15.70 17.05
CA LEU A 21 37.51 16.63 16.53
C LEU A 21 38.53 16.94 17.62
N ASP A 22 39.79 16.69 17.32
CA ASP A 22 40.91 16.84 18.25
C ASP A 22 41.99 17.75 17.63
N PRO A 23 42.32 18.88 18.27
CA PRO A 23 43.30 19.83 17.75
C PRO A 23 44.76 19.37 17.92
N ASP A 24 45.02 18.23 18.59
CA ASP A 24 46.37 17.69 18.74
C ASP A 24 47.02 17.39 17.36
N ARG A 25 48.30 17.77 17.23
CA ARG A 25 49.07 17.63 15.99
C ARG A 25 49.12 16.20 15.46
N SER A 26 49.07 15.19 16.34
CA SER A 26 49.08 13.78 15.96
C SER A 26 47.84 13.36 15.15
N TYR A 27 46.71 14.08 15.28
CA TYR A 27 45.47 13.77 14.56
C TYR A 27 45.23 14.65 13.32
N LEU A 28 46.06 15.68 13.07
CA LEU A 28 45.94 16.54 11.88
C LEU A 28 46.05 15.75 10.57
N VAL A 29 46.86 14.68 10.54
CA VAL A 29 47.02 13.78 9.38
C VAL A 29 45.72 13.04 9.03
N LYS A 30 44.79 12.92 9.98
CA LYS A 30 43.45 12.34 9.80
C LYS A 30 42.37 13.41 9.77
N ASN A 31 42.70 14.62 9.32
CA ASN A 31 41.81 15.78 9.30
C ASN A 31 41.25 16.12 10.70
N GLY A 32 42.07 15.97 11.74
CA GLY A 32 41.69 16.23 13.13
C GLY A 32 40.77 15.17 13.75
N LYS A 33 40.54 14.02 13.09
CA LYS A 33 39.65 12.97 13.59
C LYS A 33 40.35 12.04 14.56
N ARG A 34 39.94 12.06 15.83
CA ARG A 34 40.30 11.05 16.82
C ARG A 34 39.15 10.07 16.99
N PHE A 35 39.30 8.86 16.44
CA PHE A 35 38.32 7.80 16.60
C PHE A 35 38.26 7.34 18.06
N ILE A 36 37.04 7.26 18.59
CA ILE A 36 36.74 6.86 19.97
C ILE A 36 36.06 5.49 20.04
N ASP A 37 35.54 5.02 18.91
CA ASP A 37 34.94 3.68 18.82
C ASP A 37 35.99 2.61 18.54
N ASN A 38 35.73 1.41 19.04
CA ASN A 38 36.56 0.25 18.77
C ASN A 38 36.33 -0.25 17.33
N ASP A 39 37.11 -1.24 16.91
CA ASP A 39 36.96 -1.85 15.58
C ASP A 39 35.62 -2.56 15.40
N LEU A 40 34.94 -2.92 16.48
CA LEU A 40 33.65 -3.60 16.46
C LEU A 40 32.48 -2.62 16.28
N GLY A 41 32.62 -1.35 16.67
CA GLY A 41 31.56 -0.33 16.56
C GLY A 41 30.57 -0.34 17.74
N GLU A 42 31.02 -0.77 18.92
CA GLU A 42 30.13 -0.92 20.09
C GLU A 42 29.67 0.41 20.66
N LEU A 43 30.52 1.44 20.63
CA LEU A 43 30.19 2.73 21.21
C LEU A 43 29.05 3.41 20.43
N GLU A 44 29.07 3.31 19.09
CA GLU A 44 27.96 3.73 18.23
C GLU A 44 26.64 3.06 18.63
N LEU A 45 26.66 1.75 18.87
CA LEU A 45 25.48 0.98 19.23
C LEU A 45 24.92 1.38 20.60
N GLN A 46 25.81 1.58 21.58
CA GLN A 46 25.44 2.03 22.93
C GLN A 46 24.81 3.43 22.90
N PHE A 47 25.45 4.37 22.20
CA PHE A 47 24.91 5.72 22.03
C PHE A 47 23.54 5.71 21.31
N THR A 48 23.41 4.87 20.29
CA THR A 48 22.13 4.69 19.58
C THR A 48 21.05 4.18 20.54
N ASN A 49 21.37 3.20 21.38
CA ASN A 49 20.42 2.71 22.39
C ASN A 49 20.02 3.82 23.37
N GLU A 50 20.96 4.62 23.87
CA GLU A 50 20.64 5.75 24.76
C GLU A 50 19.66 6.73 24.12
N VAL A 51 19.91 7.10 22.86
CA VAL A 51 19.02 7.98 22.08
C VAL A 51 17.63 7.34 21.92
N VAL A 52 17.58 6.05 21.56
CA VAL A 52 16.32 5.32 21.39
C VAL A 52 15.54 5.23 22.70
N GLN A 53 16.19 4.94 23.83
CA GLN A 53 15.52 4.89 25.13
C GLN A 53 14.95 6.25 25.53
N LYS A 54 15.73 7.32 25.36
CA LYS A 54 15.26 8.71 25.60
C LYS A 54 14.08 9.05 24.68
N PHE A 55 14.14 8.62 23.42
CA PHE A 55 13.05 8.85 22.48
C PHE A 55 11.78 8.08 22.87
N LYS A 56 11.90 6.82 23.33
CA LYS A 56 10.78 6.01 23.84
C LYS A 56 10.13 6.62 25.07
N GLN A 57 10.90 7.23 25.97
CA GLN A 57 10.37 7.94 27.14
C GLN A 57 9.46 9.10 26.72
N ASN A 58 9.86 9.87 25.71
CA ASN A 58 9.07 11.00 25.20
C ASN A 58 7.97 10.57 24.22
N ASN A 59 8.06 9.37 23.65
CA ASN A 59 7.12 8.85 22.67
C ASN A 59 6.71 7.42 23.03
N PRO A 60 5.76 7.23 23.97
CA PRO A 60 5.37 5.90 24.46
C PRO A 60 4.85 4.96 23.37
N ASN A 61 4.33 5.49 22.27
CA ASN A 61 3.87 4.70 21.12
C ASN A 61 5.02 4.18 20.24
N PHE A 62 6.24 4.70 20.40
CA PHE A 62 7.40 4.12 19.74
C PHE A 62 7.70 2.73 20.30
N VAL A 63 7.90 1.77 19.41
CA VAL A 63 8.26 0.39 19.73
C VAL A 63 9.77 0.32 19.95
N GLY A 64 10.54 0.84 19.00
CA GLY A 64 12.00 0.84 19.09
C GLY A 64 12.69 0.91 17.74
N TYR A 65 13.94 0.47 17.75
CA TYR A 65 14.84 0.54 16.62
C TYR A 65 15.78 -0.66 16.68
N LYS A 66 16.09 -1.24 15.52
CA LYS A 66 17.21 -2.19 15.39
C LYS A 66 18.11 -1.85 14.20
N ARG A 67 19.35 -2.30 14.30
CA ARG A 67 20.40 -2.11 13.31
C ARG A 67 20.58 -3.37 12.48
N ILE A 68 20.63 -3.21 11.16
CA ILE A 68 21.14 -4.21 10.24
C ILE A 68 22.55 -3.75 9.85
N ILE A 69 23.56 -4.54 10.16
CA ILE A 69 24.95 -4.18 9.89
C ILE A 69 25.21 -4.45 8.41
N ASN A 70 25.73 -3.48 7.66
CA ASN A 70 26.00 -3.68 6.24
C ASN A 70 27.49 -3.66 5.88
N SER A 71 27.80 -4.28 4.74
CA SER A 71 29.10 -4.20 4.06
C SER A 71 28.90 -3.87 2.59
N TYR A 72 29.91 -3.27 1.97
CA TYR A 72 29.89 -2.95 0.54
C TYR A 72 30.13 -4.21 -0.29
N ARG A 73 29.24 -4.52 -1.24
CA ARG A 73 29.30 -5.75 -2.04
C ARG A 73 30.46 -5.80 -3.04
N GLY A 74 30.99 -4.65 -3.43
CA GLY A 74 32.15 -4.55 -4.37
C GLY A 74 33.52 -4.71 -3.71
N LYS A 75 33.58 -5.18 -2.46
CA LYS A 75 34.83 -5.49 -1.75
C LYS A 75 35.16 -6.97 -1.87
N ASP A 76 36.42 -7.32 -1.59
CA ASP A 76 36.87 -8.70 -1.62
C ASP A 76 36.20 -9.56 -0.53
N GLU A 77 36.23 -10.88 -0.73
CA GLU A 77 35.60 -11.84 0.15
C GLU A 77 36.13 -11.78 1.59
N GLN A 78 37.45 -11.55 1.78
CA GLN A 78 38.05 -11.49 3.12
C GLN A 78 37.51 -10.29 3.90
N TYR A 79 37.35 -9.15 3.23
CA TYR A 79 36.73 -7.96 3.81
C TYR A 79 35.26 -8.21 4.19
N ILE A 80 34.47 -8.84 3.31
CA ILE A 80 33.06 -9.16 3.59
C ILE A 80 32.96 -10.13 4.76
N LEU A 81 33.76 -11.20 4.79
CA LEU A 81 33.80 -12.18 5.87
C LEU A 81 34.19 -11.54 7.21
N LYS A 82 35.16 -10.62 7.20
CA LYS A 82 35.53 -9.86 8.40
C LYS A 82 34.34 -9.07 8.94
N ASN A 83 33.58 -8.41 8.09
CA ASN A 83 32.42 -7.62 8.50
C ASN A 83 31.24 -8.50 8.93
N ALA A 84 31.02 -9.64 8.27
CA ALA A 84 30.01 -10.62 8.67
C ALA A 84 30.31 -11.20 10.06
N LYS A 85 31.59 -11.51 10.35
CA LYS A 85 32.02 -11.97 11.69
C LYS A 85 31.77 -10.90 12.76
N LYS A 86 32.09 -9.63 12.48
CA LYS A 86 31.77 -8.52 13.39
C LYS A 86 30.26 -8.42 13.65
N ALA A 87 29.45 -8.56 12.61
CA ALA A 87 28.01 -8.51 12.73
C ALA A 87 27.45 -9.64 13.59
N LEU A 88 27.99 -10.85 13.42
CA LEU A 88 27.65 -12.00 14.27
C LEU A 88 28.01 -11.72 15.75
N THR A 89 29.23 -11.24 16.02
CA THR A 89 29.65 -10.89 17.38
C THR A 89 28.75 -9.83 18.03
N LEU A 90 28.35 -8.81 17.27
CA LEU A 90 27.43 -7.78 17.77
C LEU A 90 26.01 -8.31 17.97
N PHE A 91 25.53 -9.19 17.09
CA PHE A 91 24.22 -9.83 17.23
C PHE A 91 24.15 -10.72 18.48
N GLU A 92 25.20 -11.50 18.75
CA GLU A 92 25.29 -12.34 19.95
C GLU A 92 25.34 -11.50 21.23
N LYS A 93 26.06 -10.37 21.21
CA LYS A 93 26.22 -9.49 22.38
C LYS A 93 25.03 -8.56 22.61
N TYR A 94 24.35 -8.13 21.55
CA TYR A 94 23.28 -7.12 21.59
C TYR A 94 22.09 -7.51 20.69
N PRO A 95 21.41 -8.64 20.95
CA PRO A 95 20.32 -9.17 20.10
C PRO A 95 19.08 -8.27 20.03
N ASP A 96 18.91 -7.39 21.02
CA ASP A 96 17.81 -6.41 21.06
C ASP A 96 18.09 -5.18 20.20
N LEU A 97 19.34 -4.96 19.77
CA LEU A 97 19.77 -3.79 19.01
C LEU A 97 20.24 -4.13 17.60
N VAL A 98 20.60 -5.39 17.33
CA VAL A 98 21.11 -5.85 16.04
C VAL A 98 20.22 -6.96 15.50
N SER A 99 19.83 -6.84 14.23
CA SER A 99 18.92 -7.76 13.56
C SER A 99 19.62 -8.72 12.58
N GLY A 100 20.81 -8.35 12.10
CA GLY A 100 21.55 -9.17 11.16
C GLY A 100 22.59 -8.42 10.34
N PHE A 101 22.91 -8.98 9.18
CA PHE A 101 23.93 -8.51 8.25
C PHE A 101 23.39 -8.39 6.83
N ASP A 102 23.87 -7.42 6.07
CA ASP A 102 23.47 -7.19 4.67
C ASP A 102 24.62 -6.71 3.77
N LEU A 103 24.47 -6.90 2.46
CA LEU A 103 25.37 -6.38 1.42
C LEU A 103 24.68 -5.27 0.63
N VAL A 104 25.33 -4.11 0.54
CA VAL A 104 24.77 -2.91 -0.11
C VAL A 104 25.62 -2.43 -1.29
N ALA A 105 25.06 -1.50 -2.08
CA ALA A 105 25.55 -0.88 -3.31
C ALA A 105 25.04 -1.51 -4.62
N GLU A 106 25.40 -0.89 -5.76
CA GLU A 106 24.92 -1.22 -7.11
C GLU A 106 24.95 -2.73 -7.37
N GLU A 107 23.77 -3.30 -7.57
CA GLU A 107 23.63 -4.75 -7.64
C GLU A 107 24.18 -5.32 -8.94
N ASP A 108 24.00 -4.59 -10.05
CA ASP A 108 24.33 -5.02 -11.41
C ASP A 108 25.83 -5.08 -11.70
N LYS A 109 26.64 -4.25 -11.01
CA LYS A 109 28.11 -4.20 -11.18
C LYS A 109 28.88 -5.07 -10.18
N GLY A 110 28.22 -5.62 -9.16
CA GLY A 110 28.87 -6.49 -8.18
C GLY A 110 29.16 -7.88 -8.75
N SER A 111 30.24 -8.54 -8.29
CA SER A 111 30.53 -9.93 -8.66
C SER A 111 29.38 -10.85 -8.21
N ALA A 112 28.68 -11.46 -9.17
CA ALA A 112 27.60 -12.43 -8.95
C ALA A 112 28.01 -13.63 -8.05
N THR A 113 29.31 -13.85 -7.88
CA THR A 113 29.90 -14.93 -7.10
C THR A 113 29.81 -14.75 -5.58
N SER A 114 29.58 -13.53 -5.06
CA SER A 114 29.47 -13.30 -3.59
C SER A 114 28.02 -13.35 -3.09
N SER A 115 27.06 -13.04 -3.95
CA SER A 115 25.62 -13.07 -3.67
C SER A 115 24.94 -14.39 -4.07
N GLY A 116 25.53 -15.12 -5.03
CA GLY A 116 24.94 -16.34 -5.60
C GLY A 116 24.92 -17.58 -4.68
N TYR A 117 25.73 -17.61 -3.62
CA TYR A 117 25.81 -18.78 -2.72
C TYR A 117 24.85 -18.74 -1.52
N TYR A 118 24.26 -17.58 -1.19
CA TYR A 118 23.46 -17.44 0.04
C TYR A 118 21.98 -17.12 -0.16
N LEU A 119 21.53 -16.69 -1.33
CA LEU A 119 20.11 -16.36 -1.57
C LEU A 119 19.68 -16.72 -2.99
N SER A 120 19.41 -18.02 -3.23
CA SER A 120 18.72 -18.49 -4.44
C SER A 120 17.33 -19.03 -4.09
N SER A 121 16.40 -18.14 -3.82
CA SER A 121 14.98 -18.33 -4.15
C SER A 121 14.24 -17.03 -3.89
N VAL A 122 13.20 -16.78 -4.68
CA VAL A 122 12.40 -15.54 -4.76
C VAL A 122 13.00 -14.46 -5.68
N TRP A 123 13.28 -14.85 -6.92
CA TRP A 123 13.24 -13.92 -8.05
C TRP A 123 11.91 -14.13 -8.77
N ASN A 124 10.93 -13.27 -8.47
CA ASN A 124 9.81 -13.03 -9.36
C ASN A 124 9.76 -11.53 -9.65
N THR A 125 9.73 -11.25 -10.95
CA THR A 125 9.85 -9.97 -11.63
C THR A 125 8.82 -8.95 -11.16
N TYR A 126 9.18 -8.10 -10.20
CA TYR A 126 8.65 -6.74 -10.00
C TYR A 126 9.73 -5.91 -9.31
N CYS A 127 10.72 -5.47 -10.07
CA CYS A 127 11.74 -4.52 -9.60
C CYS A 127 11.73 -3.33 -10.55
N THR A 128 11.04 -2.28 -10.14
CA THR A 128 11.28 -0.88 -10.47
C THR A 128 10.26 -0.08 -9.65
N ILE A 129 10.70 1.03 -9.05
CA ILE A 129 9.95 1.90 -8.12
C ILE A 129 9.94 1.37 -6.66
N LEU A 130 11.11 1.38 -5.99
CA LEU A 130 11.16 1.64 -4.53
C LEU A 130 12.55 2.01 -3.99
N THR A 131 13.60 2.08 -4.83
CA THR A 131 14.97 2.42 -4.39
C THR A 131 15.32 3.92 -4.49
N ILE A 132 14.34 4.81 -4.70
CA ILE A 132 14.62 6.15 -5.22
C ILE A 132 14.44 7.29 -4.20
N LEU A 133 13.62 7.19 -3.15
CA LEU A 133 13.09 8.42 -2.54
C LEU A 133 14.02 9.22 -1.59
N LEU A 134 14.96 8.59 -0.87
CA LEU A 134 15.89 9.32 0.02
C LEU A 134 17.00 10.10 -0.73
N LEU A 135 17.28 9.78 -1.99
CA LEU A 135 18.26 10.50 -2.82
C LEU A 135 17.66 11.71 -3.56
N PHE A 136 16.32 11.87 -3.56
CA PHE A 136 15.59 12.89 -4.32
C PHE A 136 14.98 14.01 -3.47
N GLY A 137 15.37 14.14 -2.20
CA GLY A 137 14.96 15.25 -1.33
C GLY A 137 13.59 15.09 -0.69
N TYR A 138 13.10 13.86 -0.54
CA TYR A 138 11.93 13.56 0.29
C TYR A 138 12.39 12.94 1.60
N ASP A 139 12.10 13.62 2.71
CA ASP A 139 12.47 13.19 4.07
C ASP A 139 11.38 12.32 4.73
N GLU A 140 10.40 11.85 3.94
CA GLU A 140 9.09 11.37 4.41
C GLU A 140 8.67 10.01 3.82
N PHE A 141 8.41 9.00 4.66
CA PHE A 141 7.81 7.71 4.29
C PHE A 141 6.43 7.85 3.65
N THR A 142 5.70 8.92 3.94
CA THR A 142 4.35 9.16 3.42
C THR A 142 4.34 9.22 1.89
N VAL A 143 5.43 9.67 1.27
CA VAL A 143 5.57 9.77 -0.19
C VAL A 143 5.61 8.38 -0.83
N ASP A 144 6.38 7.44 -0.28
CA ASP A 144 6.39 6.05 -0.75
C ASP A 144 5.01 5.40 -0.68
N TRP A 145 4.29 5.64 0.41
CA TRP A 145 2.92 5.14 0.59
C TRP A 145 1.95 5.74 -0.42
N TYR A 146 2.06 7.03 -0.72
CA TYR A 146 1.26 7.70 -1.75
C TYR A 146 1.53 7.10 -3.14
N GLU A 147 2.80 6.98 -3.52
CA GLU A 147 3.20 6.42 -4.81
C GLU A 147 2.73 4.97 -4.97
N ALA A 148 2.93 4.12 -3.96
CA ALA A 148 2.45 2.74 -3.99
C ALA A 148 0.91 2.66 -4.07
N PHE A 149 0.21 3.47 -3.28
CA PHE A 149 -1.26 3.51 -3.30
C PHE A 149 -1.80 3.92 -4.67
N MET A 150 -1.27 5.01 -5.23
CA MET A 150 -1.73 5.57 -6.50
C MET A 150 -1.32 4.70 -7.70
N SER A 151 -0.10 4.16 -7.69
CA SER A 151 0.45 3.40 -8.81
C SER A 151 -0.04 1.96 -8.86
N TRP A 152 -0.20 1.30 -7.70
CA TRP A 152 -0.58 -0.12 -7.65
C TRP A 152 -2.09 -0.34 -7.47
N GLY A 153 -2.88 0.75 -7.40
CA GLY A 153 -4.34 0.66 -7.28
C GLY A 153 -4.81 0.05 -5.95
N LEU A 154 -4.05 0.29 -4.88
CA LEU A 154 -4.32 -0.26 -3.55
C LEU A 154 -5.59 0.35 -2.95
N ASN A 155 -6.24 -0.39 -2.06
CA ASN A 155 -7.33 0.12 -1.23
C ASN A 155 -6.96 0.12 0.26
N LEU A 156 -7.84 0.63 1.12
CA LEU A 156 -7.58 0.73 2.57
C LEU A 156 -7.27 -0.63 3.23
N ALA A 157 -7.85 -1.73 2.75
CA ALA A 157 -7.56 -3.07 3.27
C ALA A 157 -6.14 -3.51 2.88
N ASP A 158 -5.70 -3.21 1.65
CA ASP A 158 -4.35 -3.50 1.19
C ASP A 158 -3.32 -2.69 1.98
N LEU A 159 -3.58 -1.39 2.19
CA LEU A 159 -2.72 -0.53 3.01
C LEU A 159 -2.62 -1.06 4.45
N ARG A 160 -3.74 -1.48 5.03
CA ARG A 160 -3.76 -2.12 6.36
C ARG A 160 -2.93 -3.39 6.38
N HIS A 161 -3.02 -4.22 5.34
CA HIS A 161 -2.21 -5.43 5.21
C HIS A 161 -0.72 -5.13 5.07
N LEU A 162 -0.31 -4.15 4.26
CA LEU A 162 1.08 -3.75 4.13
C LEU A 162 1.65 -3.25 5.47
N ALA A 163 0.89 -2.44 6.22
CA ALA A 163 1.28 -1.97 7.54
C ALA A 163 1.39 -3.12 8.55
N PHE A 164 0.52 -4.12 8.48
CA PHE A 164 0.64 -5.29 9.33
C PHE A 164 1.82 -6.20 8.93
N ASN A 165 2.09 -6.30 7.63
CA ASN A 165 3.21 -7.08 7.10
C ASN A 165 4.56 -6.50 7.56
N SER A 166 4.71 -5.17 7.65
CA SER A 166 5.95 -4.57 8.16
C SER A 166 6.24 -4.98 9.61
N LEU A 167 5.21 -5.17 10.44
CA LEU A 167 5.37 -5.74 11.78
C LEU A 167 5.61 -7.25 11.74
N ARG A 168 4.86 -7.99 10.91
CA ARG A 168 4.96 -9.45 10.81
C ARG A 168 6.36 -9.90 10.39
N TYR A 169 6.95 -9.23 9.40
CA TYR A 169 8.25 -9.55 8.82
C TYR A 169 9.42 -8.79 9.47
N SER A 170 9.16 -7.99 10.51
CA SER A 170 10.22 -7.39 11.32
C SER A 170 11.06 -8.44 12.07
N SER A 171 12.24 -8.02 12.51
CA SER A 171 13.16 -8.80 13.37
C SER A 171 12.85 -8.71 14.86
N LEU A 172 11.69 -8.16 15.23
CA LEU A 172 11.19 -8.18 16.60
C LEU A 172 10.91 -9.62 17.05
N SER A 173 11.15 -9.90 18.34
CA SER A 173 10.76 -11.16 18.97
C SER A 173 9.23 -11.28 19.02
N SER A 174 8.71 -12.50 19.25
CA SER A 174 7.27 -12.74 19.30
C SER A 174 6.54 -11.89 20.35
N SER A 175 7.17 -11.65 21.50
CA SER A 175 6.63 -10.78 22.57
C SER A 175 6.61 -9.32 22.14
N GLU A 176 7.70 -8.82 21.55
CA GLU A 176 7.80 -7.45 21.04
C GLU A 176 6.81 -7.21 19.88
N LYS A 177 6.63 -8.19 18.98
CA LYS A 177 5.63 -8.11 17.90
C LYS A 177 4.22 -7.96 18.44
N ASN A 178 3.88 -8.67 19.52
CA ASN A 178 2.57 -8.52 20.14
C ASN A 178 2.39 -7.11 20.71
N VAL A 179 3.38 -6.58 21.42
CA VAL A 179 3.34 -5.20 21.95
C VAL A 179 3.23 -4.18 20.82
N ALA A 180 4.02 -4.33 19.75
CA ALA A 180 4.00 -3.47 18.57
C ALA A 180 2.63 -3.49 17.89
N TYR A 181 2.04 -4.69 17.74
CA TYR A 181 0.70 -4.84 17.19
C TYR A 181 -0.36 -4.12 18.01
N GLN A 182 -0.32 -4.21 19.35
CA GLN A 182 -1.30 -3.51 20.19
C GLN A 182 -1.18 -1.98 20.05
N LYS A 183 0.04 -1.44 20.08
CA LYS A 183 0.28 0.01 19.88
C LYS A 183 -0.18 0.48 18.49
N TRP A 184 0.14 -0.29 17.46
CA TRP A 184 -0.29 0.00 16.09
C TRP A 184 -1.80 -0.08 15.95
N LYS A 185 -2.45 -1.10 16.52
CA LYS A 185 -3.91 -1.31 16.44
C LYS A 185 -4.67 -0.13 17.03
N LEU A 186 -4.27 0.34 18.22
CA LEU A 186 -4.85 1.52 18.85
C LEU A 186 -4.71 2.78 17.97
N SER A 187 -3.52 2.95 17.37
CA SER A 187 -3.22 4.08 16.49
C SER A 187 -4.03 4.02 15.19
N TYR A 188 -4.18 2.83 14.61
CA TYR A 188 -4.99 2.57 13.43
C TYR A 188 -6.48 2.81 13.69
N ASP A 189 -7.01 2.33 14.82
CA ASP A 189 -8.42 2.55 15.17
C ASP A 189 -8.72 4.03 15.37
N SER A 190 -7.82 4.76 16.04
CA SER A 190 -7.91 6.21 16.18
C SER A 190 -7.88 6.92 14.82
N PHE A 191 -6.97 6.51 13.92
CA PHE A 191 -6.89 7.01 12.56
C PHE A 191 -8.19 6.79 11.78
N ILE A 192 -8.76 5.57 11.82
CA ILE A 192 -10.02 5.25 11.13
C ILE A 192 -11.18 6.07 11.69
N LEU A 193 -11.29 6.18 13.02
CA LEU A 193 -12.35 6.92 13.68
C LEU A 193 -12.26 8.42 13.35
N ASN A 194 -11.05 9.00 13.45
CA ASN A 194 -10.83 10.41 13.16
C ASN A 194 -11.09 10.72 11.67
N THR A 195 -10.54 9.91 10.77
CA THR A 195 -10.73 10.06 9.31
C THR A 195 -12.20 9.98 8.95
N LYS A 196 -12.93 8.99 9.51
CA LYS A 196 -14.39 8.88 9.31
C LYS A 196 -15.11 10.11 9.85
N THR A 197 -14.76 10.59 11.04
CA THR A 197 -15.37 11.76 11.66
C THR A 197 -15.17 13.02 10.82
N ILE A 198 -13.96 13.25 10.31
CA ILE A 198 -13.63 14.38 9.44
C ILE A 198 -14.42 14.27 8.12
N ALA A 199 -14.38 13.09 7.49
CA ALA A 199 -15.08 12.85 6.23
C ALA A 199 -16.61 13.06 6.35
N CYS A 200 -17.23 12.56 7.42
CA CYS A 200 -18.68 12.71 7.62
C CYS A 200 -19.11 14.15 7.98
N LYS A 201 -18.22 14.97 8.55
CA LYS A 201 -18.49 16.38 8.86
C LYS A 201 -18.35 17.30 7.66
N GLN A 202 -17.77 16.81 6.56
CA GLN A 202 -17.48 17.63 5.41
C GLN A 202 -18.77 18.03 4.69
N THR A 203 -19.00 19.35 4.60
CA THR A 203 -20.11 19.92 3.85
C THR A 203 -19.60 20.39 2.49
N PHE A 204 -20.26 19.96 1.42
CA PHE A 204 -19.93 20.38 0.06
C PHE A 204 -21.01 21.35 -0.43
N GLN A 205 -20.63 22.59 -0.73
CA GLN A 205 -21.56 23.60 -1.25
C GLN A 205 -21.69 23.49 -2.78
N ASN A 206 -22.90 23.66 -3.31
CA ASN A 206 -23.21 23.74 -4.75
C ASN A 206 -22.77 22.54 -5.61
N THR A 207 -22.63 21.34 -5.05
CA THR A 207 -22.28 20.14 -5.82
C THR A 207 -23.49 19.24 -6.03
N SER A 208 -24.24 19.47 -7.11
CA SER A 208 -25.26 18.51 -7.53
C SER A 208 -24.58 17.28 -8.15
N PRO A 209 -24.87 16.06 -7.66
CA PRO A 209 -24.37 14.83 -8.26
C PRO A 209 -24.87 14.69 -9.70
N HIS A 210 -24.02 14.19 -10.59
CA HIS A 210 -24.37 14.01 -12.01
C HIS A 210 -23.83 12.68 -12.52
N ILE A 211 -24.71 11.85 -13.08
CA ILE A 211 -24.34 10.57 -13.68
C ILE A 211 -24.02 10.78 -15.17
N PHE A 212 -22.97 10.14 -15.65
CA PHE A 212 -22.65 10.06 -17.07
C PHE A 212 -23.04 8.70 -17.66
N ARG A 213 -22.72 7.61 -16.96
CA ARG A 213 -22.84 6.24 -17.48
C ARG A 213 -23.11 5.24 -16.37
N ILE A 214 -23.78 4.14 -16.71
CA ILE A 214 -23.88 2.94 -15.87
C ILE A 214 -23.28 1.72 -16.59
N PHE A 215 -22.74 0.76 -15.86
CA PHE A 215 -22.19 -0.48 -16.41
C PHE A 215 -22.15 -1.61 -15.36
N PRO A 216 -22.55 -2.86 -15.70
CA PRO A 216 -23.23 -3.24 -16.95
C PRO A 216 -24.60 -2.57 -17.06
N GLN A 217 -25.19 -2.60 -18.27
CA GLN A 217 -26.58 -2.18 -18.51
C GLN A 217 -27.54 -3.37 -18.54
N GLU A 218 -27.08 -4.52 -18.02
CA GLU A 218 -27.83 -5.77 -18.00
C GLU A 218 -27.56 -6.57 -16.71
N SER A 219 -28.55 -7.36 -16.27
CA SER A 219 -28.47 -8.24 -15.09
C SER A 219 -29.39 -9.46 -15.23
N ASP A 220 -29.07 -10.51 -14.48
CA ASP A 220 -29.95 -11.66 -14.28
C ASP A 220 -31.18 -11.22 -13.46
N THR A 221 -32.34 -11.81 -13.70
CA THR A 221 -33.54 -11.54 -12.90
C THR A 221 -33.42 -11.98 -11.46
N LYS A 222 -32.48 -12.86 -11.11
CA LYS A 222 -32.12 -13.15 -9.71
C LYS A 222 -31.58 -11.93 -8.95
N GLY A 223 -31.17 -10.88 -9.67
CA GLY A 223 -30.63 -9.68 -9.06
C GLY A 223 -29.21 -9.85 -8.50
N GLY A 224 -28.78 -8.90 -7.66
CA GLY A 224 -27.48 -8.93 -6.98
C GLY A 224 -26.28 -8.56 -7.85
N THR A 225 -26.47 -8.29 -9.14
CA THR A 225 -25.39 -7.83 -10.04
C THR A 225 -24.88 -6.48 -9.58
N LYS A 226 -23.55 -6.35 -9.51
CA LYS A 226 -22.84 -5.11 -9.16
C LYS A 226 -22.84 -4.15 -10.36
N ILE A 227 -23.59 -3.06 -10.24
CA ILE A 227 -23.73 -2.03 -11.27
C ILE A 227 -22.89 -0.82 -10.88
N GLN A 228 -21.90 -0.52 -11.71
CA GLN A 228 -21.08 0.68 -11.59
C GLN A 228 -21.80 1.87 -12.17
N VAL A 229 -21.99 2.90 -11.35
CA VAL A 229 -22.54 4.19 -11.73
C VAL A 229 -21.38 5.18 -11.79
N PHE A 230 -21.09 5.69 -12.99
CA PHE A 230 -20.04 6.67 -13.25
C PHE A 230 -20.63 8.06 -13.36
N GLY A 231 -19.98 9.03 -12.73
CA GLY A 231 -20.48 10.40 -12.67
C GLY A 231 -19.46 11.37 -12.11
N ARG A 232 -19.94 12.45 -11.53
CA ARG A 232 -19.16 13.42 -10.76
C ARG A 232 -19.94 13.87 -9.54
N ASN A 233 -19.24 14.50 -8.60
CA ASN A 233 -19.80 15.07 -7.37
C ASN A 233 -20.44 14.05 -6.43
N PHE A 234 -20.10 12.76 -6.49
CA PHE A 234 -20.63 11.76 -5.58
C PHE A 234 -20.05 11.84 -4.15
N HIS A 235 -19.03 12.67 -3.92
CA HIS A 235 -18.49 12.93 -2.59
C HIS A 235 -19.55 13.47 -1.61
N VAL A 236 -20.63 14.07 -2.12
CA VAL A 236 -21.79 14.50 -1.29
C VAL A 236 -22.51 13.32 -0.61
N ALA A 237 -22.26 12.09 -1.07
CA ALA A 237 -22.80 10.86 -0.52
C ALA A 237 -21.94 10.27 0.62
N ILE A 238 -20.80 10.89 0.96
CA ILE A 238 -19.92 10.42 2.04
C ILE A 238 -20.74 10.34 3.34
N CYS A 239 -20.68 9.18 3.99
CA CYS A 239 -21.44 8.85 5.21
C CYS A 239 -22.96 8.96 5.10
N LYS A 240 -23.51 9.06 3.89
CA LYS A 240 -24.95 9.03 3.63
C LYS A 240 -25.38 7.66 3.12
N LYS A 241 -26.66 7.33 3.32
CA LYS A 241 -27.24 6.12 2.73
C LYS A 241 -27.52 6.37 1.25
N ILE A 242 -26.83 5.62 0.40
CA ILE A 242 -27.09 5.63 -1.05
C ILE A 242 -28.19 4.62 -1.35
N ILE A 243 -29.19 5.07 -2.11
CA ILE A 243 -30.29 4.26 -2.59
C ILE A 243 -30.30 4.32 -4.11
N CYS A 244 -30.30 3.16 -4.74
CA CYS A 244 -30.40 3.02 -6.19
C CYS A 244 -31.82 2.56 -6.51
N LYS A 245 -32.52 3.26 -7.42
CA LYS A 245 -33.92 2.98 -7.74
C LYS A 245 -34.05 2.49 -9.18
N PHE A 246 -34.62 1.30 -9.33
CA PHE A 246 -34.90 0.60 -10.58
C PHE A 246 -36.42 0.54 -10.74
N ASP A 247 -36.99 1.44 -11.53
CA ASP A 247 -38.43 1.69 -11.56
C ASP A 247 -38.99 1.88 -10.15
N ASP A 248 -39.85 0.99 -9.64
CA ASP A 248 -40.40 1.08 -8.28
C ASP A 248 -39.56 0.38 -7.21
N MET A 249 -38.56 -0.40 -7.62
CA MET A 249 -37.70 -1.17 -6.73
C MET A 249 -36.55 -0.30 -6.20
N LYS A 250 -36.27 -0.41 -4.90
CA LYS A 250 -35.14 0.28 -4.25
C LYS A 250 -34.11 -0.72 -3.76
N THR A 251 -32.85 -0.49 -4.10
CA THR A 251 -31.71 -1.24 -3.58
C THR A 251 -30.72 -0.30 -2.91
N THR A 252 -29.78 -0.86 -2.16
CA THR A 252 -28.71 -0.09 -1.54
C THR A 252 -27.54 0.09 -2.50
N GLY A 253 -26.88 1.24 -2.38
CA GLY A 253 -25.61 1.50 -3.06
C GLY A 253 -24.47 1.72 -2.06
N THR A 254 -23.24 1.60 -2.56
CA THR A 254 -22.02 1.92 -1.82
C THR A 254 -21.24 3.00 -2.54
N PHE A 255 -20.74 3.96 -1.76
CA PHE A 255 -19.83 4.98 -2.26
C PHE A 255 -18.47 4.34 -2.54
N VAL A 256 -17.92 4.58 -3.72
CA VAL A 256 -16.57 4.11 -4.08
C VAL A 256 -15.64 5.31 -4.18
N TYR A 257 -15.92 6.22 -5.13
CA TYR A 257 -15.15 7.44 -5.37
C TYR A 257 -16.07 8.63 -5.66
N SER A 258 -15.50 9.83 -5.68
CA SER A 258 -16.21 11.06 -6.06
C SER A 258 -16.84 11.03 -7.47
N HIS A 259 -16.43 10.08 -8.31
CA HIS A 259 -16.92 9.86 -9.66
C HIS A 259 -17.52 8.45 -9.88
N ARG A 260 -17.60 7.62 -8.83
CA ARG A 260 -18.10 6.24 -8.93
C ARG A 260 -18.88 5.77 -7.70
N ILE A 261 -20.06 5.22 -7.93
CA ILE A 261 -20.89 4.52 -6.94
C ILE A 261 -21.15 3.10 -7.43
N MET A 262 -21.35 2.17 -6.51
CA MET A 262 -21.73 0.79 -6.81
C MET A 262 -23.16 0.52 -6.33
N CYS A 263 -24.05 0.14 -7.23
CA CYS A 263 -25.41 -0.28 -6.93
C CYS A 263 -25.55 -1.80 -7.07
N HIS A 264 -26.60 -2.38 -6.48
CA HIS A 264 -26.98 -3.77 -6.69
C HIS A 264 -28.30 -3.84 -7.44
N SER A 265 -28.42 -4.72 -8.45
CA SER A 265 -29.72 -4.96 -9.09
C SER A 265 -30.70 -5.64 -8.13
N PRO A 266 -32.00 -5.28 -8.17
CA PRO A 266 -33.04 -5.94 -7.38
C PRO A 266 -33.26 -7.38 -7.85
N ASP A 267 -33.74 -8.23 -6.94
CA ASP A 267 -34.24 -9.56 -7.27
C ASP A 267 -35.67 -9.44 -7.83
N LEU A 268 -35.83 -9.89 -9.08
CA LEU A 268 -37.08 -9.90 -9.83
C LEU A 268 -37.61 -11.33 -10.06
N SER A 269 -36.98 -12.35 -9.47
CA SER A 269 -37.34 -13.76 -9.67
C SER A 269 -38.76 -14.13 -9.25
N HIS A 270 -39.38 -13.35 -8.34
CA HIS A 270 -40.71 -13.61 -7.79
C HIS A 270 -41.76 -12.54 -8.19
N GLY A 271 -41.44 -11.64 -9.14
CA GLY A 271 -42.32 -10.54 -9.56
C GLY A 271 -43.00 -10.77 -10.92
N ASN A 272 -44.30 -10.51 -10.99
CA ASN A 272 -45.06 -10.50 -12.26
C ASN A 272 -44.80 -9.21 -13.05
N THR A 273 -43.63 -9.08 -13.68
CA THR A 273 -43.43 -8.31 -14.94
C THR A 273 -41.99 -8.46 -15.40
N ILE A 274 -41.79 -9.31 -16.42
CA ILE A 274 -40.55 -9.30 -17.20
C ILE A 274 -40.66 -8.13 -18.18
N HIS A 275 -40.44 -6.91 -17.70
CA HIS A 275 -40.02 -5.86 -18.60
C HIS A 275 -38.53 -6.10 -18.82
N SER A 276 -38.16 -6.57 -20.01
CA SER A 276 -36.78 -6.66 -20.49
C SER A 276 -36.04 -5.30 -20.50
N ARG A 277 -36.68 -4.24 -19.99
CA ARG A 277 -36.17 -2.89 -19.81
C ARG A 277 -36.69 -2.34 -18.48
N ALA A 278 -35.80 -2.16 -17.52
CA ALA A 278 -36.00 -1.36 -16.34
C ALA A 278 -35.41 0.03 -16.52
N LYS A 279 -36.05 1.04 -15.94
CA LYS A 279 -35.60 2.43 -16.00
C LYS A 279 -35.03 2.84 -14.65
N ILE A 280 -33.77 3.22 -14.61
CA ILE A 280 -33.19 3.74 -13.36
C ILE A 280 -33.62 5.21 -13.22
N ILE A 281 -34.38 5.54 -12.16
CA ILE A 281 -34.79 6.90 -11.79
C ILE A 281 -33.98 7.27 -10.55
N ASP A 282 -32.95 8.10 -10.70
CA ASP A 282 -31.96 8.25 -9.63
C ASP A 282 -32.35 9.26 -8.53
N HIS A 283 -32.32 8.74 -7.31
CA HIS A 283 -32.66 9.37 -6.04
C HIS A 283 -31.51 9.08 -5.06
N LEU A 284 -30.31 9.44 -5.48
CA LEU A 284 -29.05 8.93 -4.94
C LEU A 284 -28.81 9.25 -3.45
N LEU A 285 -29.48 10.27 -2.90
CA LEU A 285 -29.25 10.79 -1.56
C LEU A 285 -30.56 10.95 -0.77
N ASP A 286 -30.50 10.56 0.51
CA ASP A 286 -31.46 10.94 1.56
C ASP A 286 -32.92 10.53 1.27
N GLY A 287 -33.16 9.27 0.91
CA GLY A 287 -34.53 8.75 0.71
C GLY A 287 -35.22 9.24 -0.58
N GLY A 288 -34.48 9.95 -1.43
CA GLY A 288 -34.95 10.52 -2.69
C GLY A 288 -35.16 12.03 -2.69
N LEU A 289 -34.60 12.74 -1.71
CA LEU A 289 -34.67 14.20 -1.63
C LEU A 289 -33.67 14.91 -2.55
N THR A 290 -32.56 14.27 -2.96
CA THR A 290 -31.72 14.80 -4.04
C THR A 290 -32.06 14.10 -5.35
N TYR A 291 -32.67 14.85 -6.26
CA TYR A 291 -33.17 14.35 -7.54
C TYR A 291 -32.10 14.55 -8.62
N ILE A 292 -31.66 13.47 -9.28
CA ILE A 292 -30.83 13.55 -10.51
C ILE A 292 -31.68 13.00 -11.67
N GLN A 293 -32.20 13.88 -12.53
CA GLN A 293 -33.02 13.49 -13.70
C GLN A 293 -32.15 12.97 -14.85
N ASN A 294 -31.55 11.78 -14.71
CA ASN A 294 -31.03 11.04 -15.87
C ASN A 294 -31.70 9.67 -15.95
N ILE A 295 -32.22 9.36 -17.12
CA ILE A 295 -32.90 8.11 -17.42
C ILE A 295 -31.88 7.16 -18.04
N TYR A 296 -31.63 6.02 -17.39
CA TYR A 296 -30.84 4.95 -17.96
C TYR A 296 -31.69 3.70 -18.14
N PHE A 297 -31.56 3.07 -19.31
CA PHE A 297 -32.20 1.80 -19.62
C PHE A 297 -31.33 0.65 -19.15
N PHE A 298 -31.97 -0.34 -18.55
CA PHE A 298 -31.33 -1.51 -17.97
C PHE A 298 -32.08 -2.77 -18.38
N VAL A 299 -31.40 -3.84 -18.79
CA VAL A 299 -32.03 -5.04 -19.33
C VAL A 299 -31.93 -6.19 -18.34
N PHE A 300 -33.06 -6.81 -18.00
CA PHE A 300 -33.09 -8.05 -17.22
C PHE A 300 -33.29 -9.25 -18.15
N SER A 301 -32.45 -10.29 -18.02
CA SER A 301 -32.53 -11.51 -18.82
C SER A 301 -32.48 -12.77 -17.96
N ASN A 302 -33.30 -13.76 -18.30
CA ASN A 302 -33.32 -15.10 -17.68
C ASN A 302 -32.36 -16.09 -18.35
N ASN A 303 -31.62 -15.67 -19.39
CA ASN A 303 -30.83 -16.60 -20.19
C ASN A 303 -29.38 -16.70 -19.68
N PRO A 304 -28.96 -17.84 -19.11
CA PRO A 304 -27.60 -18.01 -18.58
C PRO A 304 -26.51 -17.95 -19.66
N TYR A 305 -26.85 -18.11 -20.94
CA TYR A 305 -25.89 -18.12 -22.05
C TYR A 305 -25.62 -16.75 -22.68
N GLN A 306 -26.41 -15.73 -22.35
CA GLN A 306 -26.29 -14.41 -22.98
C GLN A 306 -25.17 -13.56 -22.35
N PHE A 307 -24.87 -13.78 -21.06
CA PHE A 307 -23.79 -13.11 -20.32
C PHE A 307 -22.39 -13.43 -20.89
N LEU A 308 -22.18 -14.64 -21.42
CA LEU A 308 -20.90 -15.03 -22.03
C LEU A 308 -20.68 -14.35 -23.39
N ILE A 309 -21.75 -14.18 -24.18
CA ILE A 309 -21.66 -13.70 -25.57
C ILE A 309 -21.40 -12.18 -25.61
N PHE A 310 -21.98 -11.40 -24.71
CA PHE A 310 -21.79 -9.95 -24.65
C PHE A 310 -20.44 -9.51 -24.06
N TRP A 311 -19.90 -10.27 -23.09
CA TRP A 311 -18.53 -10.05 -22.59
C TRP A 311 -17.48 -10.25 -23.70
N ILE A 312 -17.65 -11.28 -24.54
CA ILE A 312 -16.75 -11.53 -25.68
C ILE A 312 -16.88 -10.43 -26.75
N MET A 313 -18.09 -9.97 -27.06
CA MET A 313 -18.32 -8.92 -28.07
C MET A 313 -17.78 -7.53 -27.65
N THR A 314 -17.86 -7.18 -26.36
CA THR A 314 -17.36 -5.88 -25.87
C THR A 314 -15.82 -5.83 -25.82
N ILE A 315 -15.16 -6.96 -25.55
CA ILE A 315 -13.71 -7.10 -25.67
C ILE A 315 -13.27 -7.02 -27.14
N CYS A 316 -14.07 -7.58 -28.08
CA CYS A 316 -13.76 -7.53 -29.50
C CYS A 316 -13.90 -6.13 -30.12
N HIS A 317 -14.85 -5.30 -29.68
CA HIS A 317 -15.00 -3.94 -30.21
C HIS A 317 -13.87 -2.97 -29.83
N PHE A 318 -13.10 -3.25 -28.77
CA PHE A 318 -11.87 -2.50 -28.48
C PHE A 318 -10.66 -2.94 -29.31
N THR A 319 -10.78 -4.03 -30.09
CA THR A 319 -9.69 -4.58 -30.91
C THR A 319 -9.84 -4.34 -32.41
N SER A 320 -10.92 -3.70 -32.88
CA SER A 320 -11.15 -3.51 -34.32
C SER A 320 -10.76 -2.14 -34.89
N THR A 321 -10.13 -1.27 -34.11
CA THR A 321 -9.53 -0.02 -34.60
C THR A 321 -8.02 0.00 -34.40
N ASP A 322 -7.33 -1.07 -34.80
CA ASP A 322 -5.94 -0.92 -35.22
C ASP A 322 -5.51 -2.06 -36.15
N LYS A 323 -5.75 -1.88 -37.46
CA LYS A 323 -5.07 -2.67 -38.50
C LYS A 323 -3.87 -1.86 -39.01
N ARG A 324 -2.82 -1.68 -38.20
CA ARG A 324 -1.42 -1.53 -38.67
C ARG A 324 -0.43 -1.41 -37.51
N SER A 325 0.01 -2.55 -36.97
CA SER A 325 1.44 -2.80 -36.65
C SER A 325 1.62 -4.17 -36.04
N ASN A 326 2.55 -4.95 -36.61
CA ASN A 326 3.06 -6.18 -36.03
C ASN A 326 3.76 -5.90 -34.69
N GLY A 327 3.35 -6.57 -33.62
CA GLY A 327 4.04 -6.54 -32.33
C GLY A 327 3.31 -7.38 -31.29
N LEU A 328 4.01 -8.34 -30.69
CA LEU A 328 3.52 -9.23 -29.63
C LEU A 328 2.89 -8.44 -28.47
N VAL A 329 1.57 -8.55 -28.30
CA VAL A 329 0.87 -8.13 -27.08
C VAL A 329 0.43 -9.39 -26.33
N GLN A 330 1.18 -9.72 -25.29
CA GLN A 330 0.87 -10.74 -24.32
C GLN A 330 -0.33 -10.27 -23.49
N LYS A 331 -1.52 -10.83 -23.76
CA LYS A 331 -2.76 -10.53 -23.04
C LYS A 331 -2.70 -11.11 -21.63
N TYR A 332 -2.69 -10.24 -20.62
CA TYR A 332 -3.00 -10.61 -19.24
C TYR A 332 -4.52 -10.85 -19.10
N LEU A 333 -4.90 -12.13 -18.94
CA LEU A 333 -6.20 -12.54 -18.42
C LEU A 333 -6.03 -12.78 -16.91
N ILE A 334 -6.49 -11.84 -16.09
CA ILE A 334 -6.71 -12.12 -14.65
C ILE A 334 -8.12 -12.69 -14.55
N ALA A 335 -8.22 -14.01 -14.56
CA ALA A 335 -9.41 -14.72 -14.11
C ALA A 335 -9.35 -14.82 -12.59
N ASP A 336 -10.17 -14.03 -11.90
CA ASP A 336 -10.42 -14.18 -10.47
C ASP A 336 -11.33 -15.41 -10.28
N HIS A 337 -10.72 -16.56 -10.03
CA HIS A 337 -11.40 -17.75 -9.53
C HIS A 337 -11.17 -17.87 -8.02
N ARG A 338 -12.14 -17.40 -7.24
CA ARG A 338 -12.44 -17.94 -5.91
C ARG A 338 -13.91 -18.32 -5.85
N LEU A 339 -14.16 -19.63 -6.01
CA LEU A 339 -15.25 -20.34 -5.36
C LEU A 339 -14.72 -20.93 -4.06
#